data_AF-S8E8D3-F1
#
_entry.id   AF-S8E8D3-F1
#
_cell.length_a   1.000
_cell.length_b   1.000
_cell.length_c   1.000
_cell.angle_alpha   90.00
_cell.angle_beta   90.00
_cell.angle_gamma   90.00
#
_symmetry.space_group_name_H-M   'P 1'
#
loop_
_entity.id
_entity.type
_entity.pdbx_description
1 polymer ?
#
loop_
_entity_poly.entity_id
_entity_poly.type
_entity_poly.pdbx_seq_one_letter_code
_entity_poly.pdbx_strand_id
1 'polypeptide(L)'
;MYSDRRFQTDYYFPFITFNQEQIRGSTRGGYLLTERKNFSNVVDTILNVDKDVLQKLIDRCGKGEYVKPETDAEVECFKLLSIVDHVAAHVPGSTTQRKYQCTQLKSLIMTVGVPVFFITFAPVEFKNPLCMYYCGEKIDLLSRQPVMGHHLDRMRAIATNPVACARFFHLLVTLFVRIILRSDSDLPGLFGRVRAYYGTVE
;
A
#
# COMPACT_ATOMS: atom_id res chain seq x y z
N MET A 1 0.54 -26.64 -2.28
CA MET A 1 0.03 -25.82 -1.16
C MET A 1 0.87 -26.20 0.06
N TYR A 2 1.40 -25.24 0.83
CA TYR A 2 2.21 -25.60 1.99
C TYR A 2 1.42 -26.57 2.89
N SER A 3 2.09 -27.64 3.32
CA SER A 3 1.51 -28.66 4.18
C SER A 3 1.13 -28.09 5.56
N ASP A 4 1.81 -27.03 5.98
CA ASP A 4 1.59 -26.36 7.24
C ASP A 4 0.88 -25.02 7.06
N ARG A 5 -0.21 -24.83 7.82
CA ARG A 5 -1.08 -23.65 7.79
C ARG A 5 -1.02 -22.84 9.08
N ARG A 6 -0.22 -23.25 10.06
CA ARG A 6 -0.21 -22.66 11.40
C ARG A 6 -0.01 -21.14 11.36
N PHE A 7 0.93 -20.65 10.55
CA PHE A 7 1.21 -19.21 10.43
C PHE A 7 0.13 -18.41 9.69
N GLN A 8 -0.58 -19.02 8.72
CA GLN A 8 -1.63 -18.31 7.97
C GLN A 8 -2.95 -18.20 8.74
N THR A 9 -3.20 -19.13 9.67
CA THR A 9 -4.41 -19.14 10.51
C THR A 9 -4.18 -18.57 11.91
N ASP A 10 -2.93 -18.25 12.25
CA ASP A 10 -2.61 -17.59 13.52
C ASP A 10 -3.17 -16.16 13.52
N TYR A 11 -3.87 -15.80 14.58
CA TYR A 11 -4.54 -14.50 14.70
C TYR A 11 -3.57 -13.32 14.79
N TYR A 12 -2.38 -13.53 15.33
CA TYR A 12 -1.42 -12.46 15.64
C TYR A 12 -0.25 -12.42 14.66
N PHE A 13 0.13 -13.55 14.07
CA PHE A 13 1.32 -13.65 13.25
C PHE A 13 1.33 -12.68 12.07
N PRO A 14 0.27 -12.55 11.24
CA PRO A 14 0.26 -11.55 10.16
C PRO A 14 0.41 -10.12 10.68
N PHE A 15 -0.20 -9.82 11.83
CA PHE A 15 -0.13 -8.49 12.44
C PHE A 15 1.28 -8.19 12.98
N ILE A 16 1.89 -9.12 13.70
CA ILE A 16 3.24 -8.98 14.26
C ILE A 16 4.26 -8.86 13.13
N THR A 17 4.18 -9.71 12.11
CA THR A 17 5.11 -9.67 10.97
C THR A 17 4.98 -8.37 10.18
N PHE A 18 3.75 -7.90 9.95
CA PHE A 18 3.52 -6.60 9.32
C PHE A 18 4.09 -5.44 10.16
N ASN A 19 3.91 -5.47 11.47
CA ASN A 19 4.47 -4.47 12.37
C ASN A 19 6.01 -4.48 12.34
N GLN A 20 6.63 -5.66 12.37
CA GLN A 20 8.08 -5.80 12.22
C GLN A 20 8.59 -5.27 10.87
N GLU A 21 7.85 -5.50 9.78
CA GLU A 21 8.15 -4.90 8.48
C GLU A 21 8.07 -3.36 8.51
N GLN A 22 7.06 -2.77 9.17
CA GLN A 22 6.94 -1.32 9.33
C GLN A 22 8.06 -0.72 10.20
N ILE A 23 8.43 -1.40 11.29
CA ILE A 23 9.57 -1.01 12.14
C ILE A 23 10.85 -1.04 11.30
N ARG A 24 11.09 -2.14 10.56
CA ARG A 24 12.26 -2.26 9.68
C ARG A 24 12.29 -1.17 8.61
N GLY A 25 11.15 -0.85 8.00
CA GLY A 25 11.00 0.24 7.04
C GLY A 25 11.36 1.60 7.64
N SER A 26 10.84 1.87 8.85
CA SER A 26 11.12 3.10 9.61
C SER A 26 12.61 3.20 9.97
N THR A 27 13.20 2.13 10.51
CA THR A 27 14.63 2.08 10.86
C THR A 27 15.51 2.30 9.64
N ARG A 28 15.16 1.71 8.49
CA ARG A 28 15.90 1.92 7.23
C ARG A 28 15.81 3.36 6.74
N GLY A 29 14.62 3.96 6.76
CA GLY A 29 14.43 5.36 6.39
C GLY A 29 15.20 6.32 7.30
N GLY A 30 15.21 6.04 8.61
CA GLY A 30 16.01 6.76 9.60
C GLY A 30 17.51 6.60 9.35
N TYR A 31 17.99 5.38 9.10
CA TYR A 31 19.40 5.11 8.81
C TYR A 31 19.90 5.87 7.56
N LEU A 32 19.10 5.94 6.50
CA LEU A 32 19.45 6.69 5.29
C LEU A 32 19.57 8.20 5.54
N LEU A 33 18.79 8.76 6.47
CA LEU A 33 18.91 10.16 6.88
C LEU A 33 20.13 10.42 7.76
N THR A 34 20.54 9.42 8.54
CA THR A 34 21.66 9.51 9.48
C THR A 34 23.00 9.11 8.86
N GLU A 35 23.07 8.86 7.54
CA GLU A 35 24.35 8.70 6.86
C GLU A 35 25.25 9.93 7.11
N ARG A 36 26.56 9.66 7.31
CA ARG A 36 27.52 10.53 8.03
C ARG A 36 27.56 12.00 7.60
N LYS A 37 27.13 12.34 6.38
CA LYS A 37 27.22 13.72 5.85
C LYS A 37 26.13 14.65 6.37
N ASN A 38 24.93 14.14 6.66
CA ASN A 38 23.78 14.98 7.04
C ASN A 38 23.37 14.82 8.51
N PHE A 39 23.98 13.88 9.24
CA PHE A 39 23.58 13.56 10.61
C PHE A 39 23.61 14.76 11.56
N SER A 40 24.71 15.52 11.59
CA SER A 40 24.84 16.69 12.48
C SER A 40 23.75 17.72 12.22
N ASN A 41 23.51 18.05 10.94
CA ASN A 41 22.47 19.01 10.55
C ASN A 41 21.08 18.52 10.96
N VAL A 42 20.77 17.23 10.79
CA VAL A 42 19.47 16.66 11.19
C VAL A 42 19.28 16.76 12.71
N VAL A 43 20.31 16.43 13.48
CA VAL A 43 20.28 16.54 14.95
C VAL A 43 20.08 17.99 15.37
N ASP A 44 20.83 18.92 14.78
CA ASP A 44 20.72 20.35 15.09
C ASP A 44 19.32 20.90 14.75
N THR A 45 18.74 20.52 13.60
CA THR A 45 17.37 20.91 13.24
C THR A 45 16.35 20.35 14.25
N ILE A 46 16.50 19.10 14.70
CA ILE A 46 15.59 18.48 15.67
C ILE A 46 15.68 19.17 17.04
N LEU A 47 16.89 19.48 17.51
CA LEU A 47 17.11 20.04 18.83
C LEU A 47 16.78 21.53 18.92
N ASN A 48 16.97 22.28 17.82
CA ASN A 48 16.82 23.73 17.78
C ASN A 48 15.45 24.21 17.27
N VAL A 49 14.52 23.30 16.94
CA VAL A 49 13.17 23.68 16.52
C VAL A 49 12.41 24.37 17.65
N ASP A 50 11.86 25.53 17.33
CA ASP A 50 11.00 26.31 18.23
C ASP A 50 9.63 25.61 18.37
N LYS A 51 9.36 25.14 19.59
CA LYS A 51 8.16 24.37 19.93
C LYS A 51 6.90 25.24 19.87
N ASP A 52 6.99 26.52 20.18
CA ASP A 52 5.86 27.44 20.17
C ASP A 52 5.45 27.76 18.73
N VAL A 53 6.42 27.93 17.84
CA VAL A 53 6.17 28.09 16.39
C VAL A 53 5.58 26.81 15.81
N LEU A 54 6.13 25.64 16.16
CA LEU A 54 5.59 24.36 15.73
C LEU A 54 4.13 24.16 16.18
N GLN A 55 3.80 24.50 17.43
CA GLN A 55 2.43 24.40 17.94
C GLN A 55 1.48 25.32 17.17
N LYS A 56 1.89 26.57 16.88
CA LYS A 56 1.08 27.49 16.05
C LYS A 56 0.83 26.94 14.65
N LEU A 57 1.84 26.31 14.04
CA LEU A 57 1.68 25.65 12.73
C LEU A 57 0.69 24.48 12.81
N ILE A 58 0.75 23.66 13.87
CA ILE A 58 -0.19 22.57 14.10
C ILE A 58 -1.62 23.12 14.23
N ASP A 59 -1.82 24.18 15.00
CA ASP A 59 -3.13 24.78 15.23
C ASP A 59 -3.71 25.39 13.94
N ARG A 60 -2.88 26.04 13.10
CA ARG A 60 -3.28 26.56 11.79
C ARG A 60 -3.65 25.43 10.82
N CYS A 61 -2.81 24.39 10.74
CA CYS A 61 -3.08 23.21 9.92
C CYS A 61 -4.35 22.48 10.37
N GLY A 62 -4.61 22.41 11.68
CA GLY A 62 -5.80 21.78 12.26
C GLY A 62 -7.11 22.48 11.89
N LYS A 63 -7.06 23.78 11.57
CA LYS A 63 -8.20 24.56 11.08
C LYS A 63 -8.48 24.37 9.58
N GLY A 64 -7.65 23.59 8.88
CA GLY A 64 -7.78 23.35 7.44
C GLY A 64 -7.23 24.48 6.56
N GLU A 65 -6.47 25.41 7.14
CA GLU A 65 -5.82 26.48 6.38
C GLU A 65 -4.68 25.91 5.52
N TYR A 66 -4.48 26.46 4.33
CA TYR A 66 -3.28 26.16 3.53
C TYR A 66 -2.09 26.94 4.09
N VAL A 67 -1.28 26.26 4.89
CA VAL A 67 -0.15 26.87 5.60
C VAL A 67 1.10 26.87 4.72
N LYS A 68 1.61 28.07 4.41
CA LYS A 68 2.96 28.27 3.89
C LYS A 68 3.83 28.88 4.99
N PRO A 69 5.13 28.53 5.07
CA PRO A 69 6.04 29.19 5.98
C PRO A 69 6.25 30.64 5.54
N GLU A 70 6.09 31.56 6.48
CA GLU A 70 6.26 33.00 6.30
C GLU A 70 7.50 33.53 7.04
N THR A 71 7.91 32.84 8.11
CA THR A 71 9.07 33.21 8.93
C THR A 71 10.18 32.16 8.85
N ASP A 72 11.42 32.56 9.11
CA ASP A 72 12.57 31.64 9.11
C ASP A 72 12.40 30.49 10.12
N ALA A 73 11.79 30.75 11.28
CA ALA A 73 11.47 29.73 12.26
C ALA A 73 10.42 28.72 11.76
N GLU A 74 9.43 29.18 10.99
CA GLU A 74 8.49 28.29 10.32
C GLU A 74 9.19 27.48 9.21
N VAL A 75 10.10 28.09 8.44
CA VAL A 75 10.90 27.37 7.44
C VAL A 75 11.69 26.22 8.07
N GLU A 76 12.30 26.42 9.23
CA GLU A 76 12.98 25.35 9.97
C GLU A 76 12.02 24.23 10.42
N CYS A 77 10.81 24.58 10.86
CA CYS A 77 9.78 23.58 11.17
C CYS A 77 9.38 22.76 9.93
N PHE A 78 9.28 23.39 8.76
CA PHE A 78 9.00 22.69 7.50
C PHE A 78 10.18 21.82 7.03
N LYS A 79 11.44 22.21 7.32
CA LYS A 79 12.61 21.35 7.11
C LYS A 79 12.54 20.10 7.98
N LEU A 80 12.18 20.24 9.26
CA LEU A 80 11.93 19.09 10.14
C LEU A 80 10.85 18.17 9.56
N LEU A 81 9.73 18.73 9.09
CA LEU A 81 8.67 17.95 8.45
C LEU A 81 9.17 17.19 7.22
N SER A 82 10.01 17.81 6.39
CA SER A 82 10.65 17.14 5.25
C SER A 82 11.52 15.94 5.66
N ILE A 83 12.23 16.04 6.78
CA ILE A 83 13.04 14.95 7.32
C ILE A 83 12.14 13.80 7.78
N VAL A 84 11.05 14.12 8.50
CA VAL A 84 10.05 13.13 8.94
C VAL A 84 9.38 12.44 7.75
N ASP A 85 8.95 13.22 6.75
CA ASP A 85 8.37 12.71 5.50
C ASP A 85 9.32 11.73 4.81
N HIS A 86 10.62 12.01 4.78
CA HIS A 86 11.59 11.11 4.17
C HIS A 86 11.68 9.75 4.88
N VAL A 87 11.57 9.70 6.22
CA VAL A 87 11.44 8.43 6.94
C VAL A 87 10.12 7.75 6.58
N ALA A 88 9.02 8.50 6.66
CA ALA A 88 7.67 7.99 6.44
C ALA A 88 7.50 7.41 5.03
N ALA A 89 8.19 7.94 4.02
CA ALA A 89 8.18 7.41 2.65
C ALA A 89 8.62 5.94 2.54
N HIS A 90 9.41 5.44 3.50
CA HIS A 90 9.88 4.06 3.55
C HIS A 90 8.94 3.12 4.32
N VAL A 91 7.87 3.66 4.93
CA VAL A 91 6.89 2.89 5.69
C VAL A 91 5.69 2.58 4.78
N PRO A 92 5.37 1.30 4.56
CA PRO A 92 4.20 0.91 3.77
C PRO A 92 2.89 1.51 4.31
N GLY A 93 2.11 2.11 3.42
CA GLY A 93 0.81 2.72 3.73
C GLY A 93 0.88 4.13 4.30
N SER A 94 2.07 4.74 4.38
CA SER A 94 2.21 6.11 4.89
C SER A 94 1.57 7.15 3.97
N THR A 95 1.25 8.31 4.53
CA THR A 95 0.78 9.49 3.79
C THR A 95 1.79 9.92 2.72
N THR A 96 3.09 9.84 3.03
CA THR A 96 4.16 10.18 2.08
C THR A 96 4.23 9.19 0.92
N GLN A 97 4.05 7.89 1.16
CA GLN A 97 4.01 6.90 0.08
C GLN A 97 2.82 7.15 -0.86
N ARG A 98 1.64 7.48 -0.31
CA ARG A 98 0.47 7.86 -1.12
C ARG A 98 0.76 9.11 -1.97
N LYS A 99 1.42 10.11 -1.40
CA LYS A 99 1.87 11.31 -2.13
C LYS A 99 2.82 10.95 -3.27
N TYR A 100 3.74 10.01 -3.07
CA TYR A 100 4.64 9.53 -4.12
C TYR A 100 3.91 8.78 -5.23
N GLN A 101 2.94 7.93 -4.88
CA GLN A 101 2.11 7.25 -5.87
C GLN A 101 1.34 8.25 -6.75
N CYS A 102 0.78 9.31 -6.16
CA CYS A 102 0.15 10.40 -6.90
C CYS A 102 1.14 11.12 -7.83
N THR A 103 2.38 11.35 -7.39
CA THR A 103 3.43 11.96 -8.22
C THR A 103 3.82 11.05 -9.39
N GLN A 104 3.95 9.74 -9.17
CA GLN A 104 4.22 8.75 -10.21
C GLN A 104 3.10 8.68 -11.25
N LEU A 105 1.84 8.73 -10.81
CA LEU A 105 0.70 8.79 -11.73
C LEU A 105 0.73 10.08 -12.57
N LYS A 106 1.01 11.24 -11.94
CA LYS A 106 1.15 12.52 -12.65
C LYS A 106 2.27 12.48 -13.69
N SER A 107 3.44 11.94 -13.35
CA SER A 107 4.55 11.85 -14.31
C SER A 107 4.21 10.92 -15.48
N LEU A 108 3.48 9.83 -15.22
CA LEU A 108 2.98 8.95 -16.28
C LEU A 108 2.03 9.68 -17.22
N ILE A 109 1.09 10.47 -16.67
CA ILE A 109 0.15 11.27 -17.47
C ILE A 109 0.88 12.29 -18.35
N MET A 110 1.89 12.98 -17.81
CA MET A 110 2.67 13.94 -18.57
C MET A 110 3.48 13.28 -19.70
N THR A 111 3.91 12.03 -19.53
CA THR A 111 4.78 11.33 -20.49
C THR A 111 3.99 10.56 -21.55
N VAL A 112 2.91 9.88 -21.14
CA VAL A 112 2.14 8.96 -21.99
C VAL A 112 0.82 9.58 -22.45
N GLY A 113 0.31 10.55 -21.72
CA GLY A 113 -1.02 11.15 -21.91
C GLY A 113 -2.01 10.70 -20.85
N VAL A 114 -3.23 11.22 -20.94
CA VAL A 114 -4.33 10.95 -19.99
C VAL A 114 -4.77 9.47 -20.12
N PRO A 115 -5.03 8.77 -19.00
CA PRO A 115 -5.55 7.41 -19.05
C PRO A 115 -6.94 7.39 -19.69
N VAL A 116 -7.15 6.47 -20.64
CA VAL A 116 -8.47 6.23 -21.26
C VAL A 116 -9.38 5.43 -20.32
N PHE A 117 -8.79 4.56 -19.50
CA PHE A 117 -9.51 3.71 -18.57
C PHE A 117 -9.05 3.95 -17.13
N PHE A 118 -10.03 4.04 -16.24
CA PHE A 118 -9.86 3.98 -14.79
C PHE A 118 -10.67 2.80 -14.28
N ILE A 119 -10.01 1.77 -13.76
CA ILE A 119 -10.64 0.50 -13.41
C ILE A 119 -10.43 0.24 -11.93
N THR A 120 -11.54 0.19 -11.19
CA THR A 120 -11.59 -0.33 -9.83
C THR A 120 -12.28 -1.68 -9.86
N PHE A 121 -11.63 -2.73 -9.38
CA PHE A 121 -12.28 -4.01 -9.19
C PHE A 121 -11.94 -4.56 -7.80
N ALA A 122 -12.98 -4.93 -7.06
CA ALA A 122 -12.89 -5.49 -5.73
C ALA A 122 -13.41 -6.93 -5.79
N PRO A 123 -12.51 -7.93 -5.86
CA PRO A 123 -12.91 -9.32 -5.83
C PRO A 123 -13.70 -9.65 -4.55
N VAL A 124 -14.78 -10.41 -4.67
CA VAL A 124 -15.56 -10.86 -3.51
C VAL A 124 -15.12 -12.26 -3.11
N GLU A 125 -14.37 -12.36 -2.02
CA GLU A 125 -13.73 -13.59 -1.56
C GLU A 125 -14.75 -14.68 -1.19
N PHE A 126 -15.74 -14.34 -0.35
CA PHE A 126 -16.68 -15.34 0.20
C PHE A 126 -17.63 -15.92 -0.83
N LYS A 127 -17.78 -15.25 -1.98
CA LYS A 127 -18.59 -15.72 -3.11
C LYS A 127 -17.76 -16.48 -4.14
N ASN A 128 -16.43 -16.50 -4.01
CA ASN A 128 -15.56 -17.09 -5.01
C ASN A 128 -15.04 -18.48 -4.57
N PRO A 129 -15.32 -19.56 -5.34
CA PRO A 129 -14.85 -20.91 -5.04
C PRO A 129 -13.32 -21.02 -4.91
N LEU A 130 -12.57 -20.22 -5.66
CA LEU A 130 -11.11 -20.22 -5.61
C LEU A 130 -10.55 -19.72 -4.28
N CYS A 131 -11.19 -18.69 -3.70
CA CYS A 131 -10.80 -18.20 -2.39
C CYS A 131 -11.10 -19.23 -1.30
N MET A 132 -12.25 -19.88 -1.38
CA MET A 132 -12.63 -20.96 -0.46
C MET A 132 -11.66 -22.16 -0.58
N TYR A 133 -11.25 -22.52 -1.79
CA TYR A 133 -10.20 -23.52 -2.01
C TYR A 133 -8.88 -23.12 -1.33
N TYR A 134 -8.47 -21.85 -1.42
CA TYR A 134 -7.31 -21.36 -0.68
C TYR A 134 -7.49 -21.41 0.84
N CYS A 135 -8.71 -21.22 1.34
CA CYS A 135 -9.03 -21.38 2.76
C CYS A 135 -8.92 -22.85 3.22
N GLY A 136 -8.94 -23.82 2.29
CA GLY A 136 -8.86 -25.26 2.56
C GLY A 136 -10.17 -26.00 2.47
N GLU A 137 -11.23 -25.33 2.03
CA GLU A 137 -12.48 -26.00 1.76
C GLU A 137 -12.28 -27.02 0.64
N LYS A 138 -12.94 -28.18 0.78
CA LYS A 138 -12.91 -29.25 -0.22
C LYS A 138 -13.82 -28.87 -1.39
N ILE A 139 -13.30 -28.04 -2.28
CA ILE A 139 -14.02 -27.53 -3.44
C ILE A 139 -13.39 -28.09 -4.70
N ASP A 140 -14.21 -28.72 -5.53
CA ASP A 140 -13.82 -29.07 -6.89
C ASP A 140 -13.91 -27.84 -7.79
N LEU A 141 -12.74 -27.29 -8.13
CA LEU A 141 -12.61 -26.11 -8.98
C LEU A 141 -12.88 -26.40 -10.47
N LEU A 142 -12.88 -27.66 -10.88
CA LEU A 142 -13.14 -28.06 -12.27
C LEU A 142 -14.63 -28.27 -12.54
N SER A 143 -15.44 -28.39 -11.48
CA SER A 143 -16.89 -28.44 -11.61
C SER A 143 -17.44 -27.13 -12.17
N ARG A 144 -18.40 -27.23 -13.10
CA ARG A 144 -19.13 -26.09 -13.65
C ARG A 144 -19.91 -25.31 -12.59
N GLN A 145 -20.32 -25.99 -11.52
CA GLN A 145 -21.00 -25.40 -10.37
C GLN A 145 -20.40 -26.00 -9.08
N PRO A 146 -19.32 -25.41 -8.58
CA PRO A 146 -18.70 -25.87 -7.34
C PRO A 146 -19.68 -25.70 -6.18
N VAL A 147 -19.91 -26.78 -5.44
CA VAL A 147 -20.73 -26.73 -4.22
C VAL A 147 -19.93 -25.96 -3.17
N MET A 148 -20.55 -24.91 -2.64
CA MET A 148 -19.96 -24.06 -1.61
C MET A 148 -20.74 -24.22 -0.30
N GLY A 149 -20.05 -24.10 0.83
CA GLY A 149 -20.66 -24.14 2.15
C GLY A 149 -21.65 -22.98 2.39
N HIS A 150 -22.35 -23.03 3.53
CA HIS A 150 -23.28 -21.98 3.92
C HIS A 150 -22.57 -20.63 4.04
N HIS A 151 -23.33 -19.55 3.85
CA HIS A 151 -22.80 -18.18 3.86
C HIS A 151 -21.95 -17.85 5.08
N LEU A 152 -22.42 -18.19 6.28
CA LEU A 152 -21.71 -17.89 7.53
C LEU A 152 -20.40 -18.67 7.66
N ASP A 153 -20.36 -19.92 7.19
CA ASP A 153 -19.16 -20.75 7.27
C ASP A 153 -18.08 -20.22 6.33
N ARG A 154 -18.46 -19.74 5.14
CA ARG A 154 -17.54 -19.07 4.21
C ARG A 154 -16.97 -17.78 4.78
N MET A 155 -17.79 -16.97 5.44
CA MET A 155 -17.32 -15.76 6.13
C MET A 155 -16.34 -16.10 7.25
N ARG A 156 -16.63 -17.14 8.05
CA ARG A 156 -15.72 -17.63 9.08
C ARG A 156 -14.40 -18.11 8.48
N ALA A 157 -14.43 -18.89 7.39
CA ALA A 157 -13.24 -19.42 6.73
C ALA A 157 -12.28 -18.32 6.24
N ILE A 158 -12.83 -17.21 5.75
CA ILE A 158 -12.06 -16.03 5.36
C ILE A 158 -11.48 -15.32 6.58
N ALA A 159 -12.30 -15.09 7.61
CA ALA A 159 -11.87 -14.41 8.83
C ALA A 159 -10.76 -15.18 9.56
N THR A 160 -10.78 -16.51 9.52
CA THR A 160 -9.75 -17.36 10.14
C THR A 160 -8.50 -17.55 9.28
N ASN A 161 -8.51 -17.13 8.02
CA ASN A 161 -7.38 -17.29 7.10
C ASN A 161 -7.24 -16.09 6.15
N PRO A 162 -6.82 -14.92 6.67
CA PRO A 162 -6.64 -13.72 5.86
C PRO A 162 -5.56 -13.89 4.78
N VAL A 163 -4.58 -14.78 4.99
CA VAL A 163 -3.53 -15.06 3.99
C VAL A 163 -4.11 -15.75 2.75
N ALA A 164 -5.09 -16.64 2.91
CA ALA A 164 -5.79 -17.22 1.75
C ALA A 164 -6.45 -16.14 0.88
N CYS A 165 -7.05 -15.14 1.53
CA CYS A 165 -7.68 -14.00 0.86
C CYS A 165 -6.64 -13.13 0.13
N ALA A 166 -5.52 -12.82 0.78
CA ALA A 166 -4.42 -12.08 0.16
C ALA A 166 -3.85 -12.80 -1.07
N ARG A 167 -3.70 -14.14 -1.01
CA ARG A 167 -3.24 -14.96 -2.15
C ARG A 167 -4.24 -14.97 -3.29
N PHE A 168 -5.52 -15.11 -2.97
CA PHE A 168 -6.60 -15.04 -3.95
C PHE A 168 -6.62 -13.67 -4.65
N PHE A 169 -6.58 -12.58 -3.89
CA PHE A 169 -6.53 -11.22 -4.42
C PHE A 169 -5.31 -11.03 -5.33
N HIS A 170 -4.12 -11.42 -4.87
CA HIS A 170 -2.89 -11.33 -5.66
C HIS A 170 -2.99 -12.11 -6.98
N LEU A 171 -3.53 -13.33 -6.94
CA LEU A 171 -3.75 -14.12 -8.15
C LEU A 171 -4.69 -13.41 -9.13
N LEU A 172 -5.83 -12.90 -8.66
CA LEU A 172 -6.79 -12.22 -9.52
C LEU A 172 -6.22 -10.95 -10.15
N VAL A 173 -5.50 -10.14 -9.38
CA VAL A 173 -4.84 -8.94 -9.92
C VAL A 173 -3.80 -9.34 -10.97
N THR A 174 -2.99 -10.36 -10.69
CA THR A 174 -1.99 -10.86 -11.64
C THR A 174 -2.63 -11.39 -12.92
N LEU A 175 -3.72 -12.15 -12.81
CA LEU A 175 -4.47 -12.66 -13.97
C LEU A 175 -5.13 -11.52 -14.76
N PHE A 176 -5.65 -10.50 -14.08
CA PHE A 176 -6.21 -9.33 -14.73
C PHE A 176 -5.15 -8.61 -15.58
N VAL A 177 -3.98 -8.32 -15.00
CA VAL A 177 -2.88 -7.67 -15.72
C VAL A 177 -2.39 -8.54 -16.88
N ARG A 178 -2.21 -9.85 -16.65
CA ARG A 178 -1.64 -10.74 -17.66
C ARG A 178 -2.61 -11.13 -18.78
N ILE A 179 -3.88 -11.38 -18.47
CA ILE A 179 -4.85 -11.96 -19.42
C ILE A 179 -5.78 -10.88 -19.99
N ILE A 180 -6.28 -9.98 -19.13
CA ILE A 180 -7.25 -8.96 -19.54
C ILE A 180 -6.52 -7.77 -20.15
N LEU A 181 -5.53 -7.21 -19.45
CA LEU A 181 -4.73 -6.10 -19.98
C LEU A 181 -3.70 -6.60 -20.99
N ARG A 182 -3.09 -7.77 -20.76
CA ARG A 182 -1.94 -8.28 -21.53
C ARG A 182 -0.80 -7.27 -21.60
N SER A 183 -0.45 -6.64 -20.47
CA SER A 183 0.60 -5.61 -20.42
C SER A 183 1.97 -6.10 -20.92
N ASP A 184 2.23 -7.40 -20.75
CA ASP A 184 3.53 -8.01 -21.05
C ASP A 184 3.54 -8.73 -22.41
N SER A 185 2.58 -8.44 -23.28
CA SER A 185 2.42 -9.08 -24.58
C SER A 185 2.27 -8.06 -25.70
N ASP A 186 2.79 -8.39 -26.88
CA ASP A 186 2.60 -7.58 -28.09
C ASP A 186 1.16 -7.67 -28.66
N LEU A 187 0.39 -8.66 -28.19
CA LEU A 187 -1.00 -8.84 -28.57
C LEU A 187 -1.92 -7.92 -27.76
N PRO A 188 -2.97 -7.35 -28.39
CA PRO A 188 -3.94 -6.54 -27.67
C PRO A 188 -4.67 -7.38 -26.61
N GLY A 189 -4.90 -6.77 -25.45
CA GLY A 189 -5.82 -7.25 -24.43
C GLY A 189 -7.27 -6.88 -24.74
N LEU A 190 -8.15 -7.06 -23.75
CA LEU A 190 -9.58 -6.73 -23.87
C LEU A 190 -9.82 -5.25 -24.20
N PHE A 191 -8.99 -4.37 -23.65
CA PHE A 191 -9.09 -2.91 -23.83
C PHE A 191 -8.19 -2.39 -24.96
N GLY A 192 -7.67 -3.28 -25.82
CA GLY A 192 -6.71 -2.94 -26.87
C GLY A 192 -5.25 -3.09 -26.42
N ARG A 193 -4.33 -2.45 -27.15
CA ARG A 193 -2.90 -2.51 -26.85
C ARG A 193 -2.55 -1.55 -25.71
N VAL A 194 -1.98 -2.08 -24.63
CA VAL A 194 -1.60 -1.29 -23.45
C VAL A 194 -0.27 -0.61 -23.71
N ARG A 195 -0.26 0.73 -23.71
CA ARG A 195 0.98 1.53 -23.78
C ARG A 195 1.65 1.68 -22.42
N ALA A 196 0.84 1.87 -21.38
CA ALA A 196 1.27 1.91 -19.99
C ALA A 196 0.09 1.61 -19.07
N TYR A 197 0.37 1.14 -17.86
CA TYR A 197 -0.60 1.02 -16.79
C TYR A 197 0.04 1.44 -15.47
N TYR A 198 -0.78 1.87 -14.52
CA TYR A 198 -0.36 2.17 -13.16
C TYR A 198 -1.38 1.56 -12.21
N GLY A 199 -0.93 0.74 -11.28
CA GLY A 199 -1.79 0.00 -10.36
C GLY A 199 -1.42 0.26 -8.91
N THR A 200 -2.43 0.50 -8.08
CA THR A 200 -2.30 0.68 -6.63
C THR A 200 -3.28 -0.25 -5.93
N VAL A 201 -2.91 -0.69 -4.72
CA VAL A 201 -3.79 -1.43 -3.83
C VAL A 201 -4.02 -0.54 -2.61
N GLU A 202 -5.27 -0.39 -2.21
CA GLU A 202 -5.69 0.34 -1.00
C GLU A 202 -5.71 -0.58 0.23
#